data_AF-A0A3M7SIZ5-F1
#
_entry.id   AF-A0A3M7SIZ5-F1
#
_cell.length_a   1.000
_cell.length_b   1.000
_cell.length_c   1.000
_cell.angle_alpha   90.00
_cell.angle_beta   90.00
_cell.angle_gamma   90.00
#
_symmetry.space_group_name_H-M   'P 1'
#
loop_
_entity.id
_entity.type
_entity.pdbx_description
1 polymer ?
#
loop_
_entity_poly.entity_id
_entity_poly.type
_entity_poly.pdbx_seq_one_letter_code
_entity_poly.pdbx_strand_id
1 'polypeptide(L)'
;MVTNNSFWFTILKSKARTKLSSFPLVDLIDGFSIRYVQSDHKNKEPTMDSFMFHVSDGINESPTHKIAINIKIINDEKPVAVFEPLQVQDGKGTILTNSSFFIVDFDSTPENIRIEVEKFPKYEYYKLFSILQNS
;
A
#
# COMPACT_ATOMS: atom_id res chain seq x y z
N MET A 1 22.96 -7.36 14.76
CA MET A 1 22.36 -6.09 14.30
C MET A 1 21.39 -6.40 13.16
N VAL A 2 20.35 -5.60 12.96
CA VAL A 2 19.48 -5.64 11.77
C VAL A 2 19.90 -4.48 10.89
N THR A 3 20.44 -4.78 9.71
CA THR A 3 20.78 -3.79 8.71
C THR A 3 19.66 -3.74 7.67
N ASN A 4 19.21 -2.52 7.38
CA ASN A 4 18.01 -2.26 6.62
C ASN A 4 18.36 -1.79 5.20
N ASN A 5 17.76 -2.41 4.18
CA ASN A 5 17.79 -1.94 2.81
C ASN A 5 16.39 -1.50 2.30
N SER A 6 15.38 -1.40 3.16
CA SER A 6 13.98 -1.20 2.79
C SER A 6 13.33 -0.06 3.58
N PHE A 7 12.73 0.90 2.88
CA PHE A 7 12.12 2.11 3.47
C PHE A 7 10.72 1.87 4.05
N TRP A 8 10.18 0.65 3.94
CA TRP A 8 8.75 0.36 4.07
C TRP A 8 8.32 -0.24 5.42
N PHE A 9 9.28 -0.55 6.30
CA PHE A 9 8.99 -1.22 7.56
C PHE A 9 9.76 -0.66 8.77
N THR A 10 9.24 -0.99 9.94
CA THR A 10 9.88 -0.75 11.22
C THR A 10 9.84 -2.01 12.08
N ILE A 11 10.98 -2.39 12.66
CA ILE A 11 11.03 -3.41 13.70
C ILE A 11 10.86 -2.74 15.05
N LEU A 12 9.89 -3.21 15.83
CA LEU A 12 9.51 -2.65 17.12
C LEU A 12 9.63 -3.68 18.24
N LYS A 13 10.10 -3.24 19.40
CA LYS A 13 9.89 -3.97 20.66
C LYS A 13 8.45 -3.77 21.14
N SER A 14 7.83 -4.83 21.65
CA SER A 14 6.51 -4.73 22.28
C SER A 14 6.48 -3.67 23.39
N LYS A 15 5.33 -3.00 23.57
CA LYS A 15 5.07 -1.94 24.56
C LYS A 15 5.89 -0.65 24.42
N ALA A 16 7.06 -0.68 23.79
CA ALA A 16 7.92 0.52 23.65
C ALA A 16 7.70 1.32 22.36
N ARG A 17 7.12 0.72 21.30
CA ARG A 17 6.95 1.32 19.95
C ARG A 17 8.21 2.05 19.44
N THR A 18 9.39 1.66 19.92
CA THR A 18 10.67 2.24 19.53
C THR A 18 11.23 1.45 18.35
N LYS A 19 11.66 2.17 17.30
CA LYS A 19 12.37 1.57 16.18
C LYS A 19 13.66 0.93 16.68
N LEU A 20 13.87 -0.33 16.33
CA LEU A 20 15.05 -1.09 16.70
C LEU A 20 15.93 -1.39 15.48
N SER A 21 17.25 -1.28 15.68
CA SER A 21 18.29 -1.82 14.80
C SER A 21 19.08 -2.95 15.47
N SER A 22 18.89 -3.17 16.77
CA SER A 22 19.41 -4.31 17.52
C SER A 22 18.59 -4.50 18.79
N PHE A 23 18.60 -5.70 19.34
CA PHE A 23 18.03 -6.01 20.65
C PHE A 23 18.82 -7.17 21.27
N PRO A 24 18.99 -7.19 22.60
CA PRO A 24 19.65 -8.30 23.29
C PRO A 24 18.73 -9.51 23.40
N LEU A 25 19.30 -10.72 23.52
CA LEU A 25 18.52 -11.95 23.69
C LEU A 25 17.65 -11.92 24.95
N VAL A 26 18.11 -11.26 26.01
CA VAL A 26 17.36 -11.12 27.28
C VAL A 26 15.98 -10.50 27.06
N ASP A 27 15.81 -9.60 26.08
CA ASP A 27 14.51 -9.02 25.77
C ASP A 27 13.50 -10.08 25.32
N LEU A 28 13.95 -11.09 24.57
CA LEU A 28 13.07 -12.18 24.15
C LEU A 28 12.74 -13.12 25.32
N ILE A 29 13.71 -13.37 26.20
CA ILE A 29 13.56 -14.21 27.40
C ILE A 29 12.58 -13.56 28.39
N ASP A 30 12.66 -12.25 28.56
CA ASP A 30 11.76 -11.46 29.41
C ASP A 30 10.35 -11.29 28.81
N GLY A 31 10.07 -11.95 27.68
CA GLY A 31 8.75 -12.00 27.05
C GLY A 31 8.42 -10.79 26.18
N PHE A 32 9.39 -9.95 25.81
CA PHE A 32 9.15 -8.93 24.81
C PHE A 32 9.10 -9.56 23.41
N SER A 33 8.07 -9.21 22.63
CA SER A 33 7.99 -9.62 21.23
C SER A 33 8.65 -8.56 20.34
N ILE A 34 9.40 -9.02 19.34
CA ILE A 34 9.87 -8.19 18.24
C ILE A 34 8.84 -8.26 17.11
N ARG A 35 8.42 -7.11 16.57
CA ARG A 35 7.36 -7.03 15.57
C ARG A 35 7.84 -6.30 14.34
N TYR A 36 7.62 -6.91 13.18
CA TYR A 36 7.62 -6.22 11.91
C TYR A 36 6.33 -5.40 11.79
N VAL A 37 6.45 -4.13 11.45
CA VAL A 37 5.32 -3.24 11.17
C VAL A 37 5.57 -2.53 9.85
N GLN A 38 4.65 -2.70 8.91
CA GLN A 38 4.65 -1.98 7.65
C GLN A 38 4.24 -0.52 7.92
N SER A 39 5.14 0.42 7.64
CA SER A 39 4.98 1.82 8.06
C SER A 39 4.60 2.77 6.93
N ASP A 40 4.84 2.40 5.67
CA ASP A 40 4.50 3.22 4.50
C ASP A 40 4.01 2.30 3.36
N HIS A 41 2.73 1.94 3.40
CA HIS A 41 2.10 1.06 2.40
C HIS A 41 1.11 1.77 1.49
N LYS A 42 0.65 2.94 1.92
CA LYS A 42 -0.39 3.70 1.23
C LYS A 42 -0.03 4.00 -0.21
N ASN A 43 -0.92 3.66 -1.13
CA ASN A 43 -0.74 3.81 -2.58
C ASN A 43 0.49 3.07 -3.15
N LYS A 44 0.97 2.02 -2.49
CA LYS A 44 2.16 1.26 -2.91
C LYS A 44 1.96 -0.24 -2.85
N GLU A 45 1.24 -0.71 -1.83
CA GLU A 45 0.84 -2.12 -1.63
C GLU A 45 1.94 -3.15 -1.96
N PRO A 46 3.11 -3.08 -1.29
CA PRO A 46 4.19 -4.01 -1.53
C PRO A 46 3.77 -5.44 -1.17
N THR A 47 4.07 -6.40 -2.06
CA THR A 47 3.77 -7.82 -1.85
C THR A 47 4.94 -8.60 -1.24
N MET A 48 6.12 -7.98 -1.20
CA MET A 48 7.35 -8.60 -0.72
C MET A 48 8.22 -7.58 -0.01
N ASP A 49 8.92 -8.04 1.02
CA ASP A 49 9.95 -7.28 1.73
C ASP A 49 11.06 -8.21 2.23
N SER A 50 12.17 -7.65 2.68
CA SER A 50 13.22 -8.43 3.32
C SER A 50 14.11 -7.59 4.22
N PHE A 51 14.69 -8.25 5.21
CA PHE A 51 15.75 -7.66 6.02
C PHE A 51 16.88 -8.65 6.27
N MET A 52 18.03 -8.11 6.64
CA MET A 52 19.23 -8.87 6.93
C MET A 52 19.52 -8.82 8.43
N PHE A 53 19.90 -9.96 9.02
CA PHE A 53 20.23 -10.05 10.44
C PHE A 53 21.48 -10.89 10.66
N HIS A 54 22.18 -10.58 11.74
CA HIS A 54 23.24 -11.42 12.29
C HIS A 54 23.17 -11.39 13.82
N VAL A 55 23.73 -12.42 14.44
CA VAL A 55 23.83 -12.57 15.89
C VAL A 55 25.27 -12.29 16.31
N SER A 56 25.45 -11.67 17.48
CA SER A 56 26.76 -11.45 18.08
C SER A 56 26.73 -11.83 19.55
N ASP A 57 27.82 -12.41 20.04
CA ASP A 57 28.08 -12.65 21.46
C ASP A 57 28.82 -11.46 22.14
N GLY A 58 29.05 -10.37 21.39
CA GLY A 58 29.80 -9.19 21.81
C GLY A 58 31.28 -9.19 21.39
N ILE A 59 31.81 -10.33 20.92
CA ILE A 59 33.19 -10.49 20.44
C ILE A 59 33.19 -10.94 18.97
N ASN A 60 32.38 -11.94 18.66
CA ASN A 60 32.22 -12.53 17.35
C ASN A 60 30.86 -12.16 16.75
N GLU A 61 30.78 -12.22 15.43
CA GLU A 61 29.53 -12.06 14.68
C GLU A 61 29.29 -13.28 13.79
N SER A 62 28.04 -13.73 13.71
CA SER A 62 27.64 -14.73 12.74
C SER A 62 27.66 -14.14 11.32
N PRO A 63 27.69 -14.99 10.28
CA PRO A 63 27.32 -14.56 8.94
C PRO A 63 25.93 -13.91 8.92
N THR A 64 25.74 -12.96 8.00
CA THR A 64 24.47 -12.29 7.81
C THR A 64 23.49 -13.17 7.05
N HIS A 65 22.28 -13.28 7.56
CA HIS A 65 21.19 -14.07 7.00
C HIS A 65 20.07 -13.15 6.52
N LYS A 66 19.45 -13.49 5.38
CA LYS A 66 18.32 -12.75 4.82
C LYS A 66 17.01 -13.42 5.22
N ILE A 67 16.07 -12.64 5.75
CA ILE A 67 14.68 -13.05 5.97
C ILE A 67 13.83 -12.40 4.88
N ALA A 68 13.13 -13.22 4.10
CA ALA A 68 12.12 -12.79 3.15
C ALA A 68 10.74 -12.76 3.81
N ILE A 69 9.96 -11.74 3.50
CA ILE A 69 8.60 -11.53 4.02
C ILE A 69 7.66 -11.48 2.81
N ASN A 70 6.68 -12.36 2.82
CA ASN A 70 5.56 -12.29 1.87
C ASN A 70 4.43 -11.50 2.52
N ILE A 71 4.01 -10.42 1.87
CA ILE A 71 2.96 -9.52 2.35
C ILE A 71 1.68 -9.85 1.57
N LYS A 72 0.60 -10.10 2.30
CA LYS A 72 -0.71 -10.35 1.70
C LYS A 72 -1.41 -9.01 1.49
N ILE A 73 -1.88 -8.78 0.26
CA ILE A 73 -2.74 -7.63 -0.06
C ILE A 73 -4.07 -7.77 0.69
N ILE A 74 -4.48 -6.71 1.37
CA ILE A 74 -5.76 -6.58 2.06
C ILE A 74 -6.35 -5.26 1.59
N ASN A 75 -7.62 -5.25 1.19
CA ASN A 75 -8.33 -4.01 0.89
C ASN A 75 -8.52 -3.21 2.19
N ASP A 76 -7.72 -2.18 2.37
CA ASP A 76 -7.73 -1.29 3.54
C ASP A 76 -7.69 0.20 3.18
N GLU A 77 -7.56 0.53 1.90
CA GLU A 77 -7.66 1.88 1.35
C GLU A 77 -8.95 2.08 0.56
N LYS A 78 -9.42 3.33 0.47
CA LYS A 78 -10.55 3.66 -0.41
C LYS A 78 -10.03 3.96 -1.81
N PRO A 79 -10.73 3.52 -2.88
CA PRO A 79 -10.40 3.94 -4.23
C PRO A 79 -10.42 5.47 -4.36
N VAL A 80 -9.48 6.01 -5.12
CA VAL A 80 -9.37 7.45 -5.40
C VAL A 80 -9.86 7.72 -6.82
N ALA A 81 -10.89 8.55 -6.92
CA ALA A 81 -11.38 9.06 -8.21
C ALA A 81 -10.57 10.29 -8.64
N VAL A 82 -10.05 10.25 -9.86
CA VAL A 82 -9.28 11.34 -10.46
C VAL A 82 -10.02 11.87 -11.70
N PHE A 83 -10.08 13.20 -11.81
CA PHE A 83 -10.77 13.91 -12.88
C PHE A 83 -9.82 14.86 -13.58
N GLU A 84 -9.80 14.81 -14.90
CA GLU A 84 -9.12 15.80 -15.73
C GLU A 84 -10.13 16.80 -16.29
N PRO A 85 -9.71 18.07 -16.53
CA PRO A 85 -10.59 19.07 -17.13
C PRO A 85 -11.16 18.59 -18.47
N LEU A 86 -12.48 18.49 -18.54
CA LEU A 86 -13.18 18.11 -19.75
C LEU A 86 -13.86 19.33 -20.37
N GLN A 87 -13.49 19.63 -21.60
CA GLN A 87 -14.11 20.72 -22.36
C GLN A 87 -15.45 20.23 -22.93
N VAL A 88 -16.50 21.00 -22.69
CA VAL A 88 -17.85 20.73 -23.19
C VAL A 88 -18.30 21.94 -24.00
N GLN A 89 -18.87 21.70 -25.18
CA GLN A 89 -19.49 22.76 -25.96
C GLN A 89 -20.94 22.93 -25.50
N ASP A 90 -21.40 24.18 -25.39
CA ASP A 90 -22.78 24.48 -25.05
C ASP A 90 -23.77 23.74 -25.95
N GLY A 91 -24.77 23.12 -25.33
CA GLY A 91 -25.79 22.32 -26.02
C GLY A 91 -25.31 20.97 -26.55
N LYS A 92 -24.06 20.56 -26.29
CA LYS A 92 -23.52 19.24 -26.67
C LYS A 92 -23.12 18.42 -25.44
N GLY A 93 -23.27 17.11 -25.55
CA GLY A 93 -22.70 16.15 -24.62
C GLY A 93 -21.23 15.87 -24.93
N THR A 94 -20.54 15.31 -23.95
CA THR A 94 -19.17 14.78 -24.11
C THR A 94 -19.09 13.39 -23.48
N ILE A 95 -18.09 12.60 -23.88
CA ILE A 95 -17.90 11.24 -23.41
C ILE A 95 -16.84 11.24 -22.32
N LEU A 96 -17.17 10.64 -21.17
CA LEU A 96 -16.18 10.31 -20.15
C LEU A 96 -15.38 9.09 -20.60
N THR A 97 -14.07 9.21 -20.50
CA THR A 97 -13.08 8.22 -20.91
C THR A 97 -12.04 8.10 -19.80
N ASN A 98 -11.19 7.07 -19.83
CA ASN A 98 -10.09 6.93 -18.86
C ASN A 98 -9.08 8.11 -18.87
N SER A 99 -9.09 8.95 -19.91
CA SER A 99 -8.28 10.17 -19.96
C SER A 99 -8.92 11.38 -19.27
N SER A 100 -10.23 11.32 -18.99
CA SER A 100 -10.99 12.39 -18.32
C SER A 100 -11.46 11.99 -16.92
N PHE A 101 -11.61 10.69 -16.68
CA PHE A 101 -11.99 10.14 -15.39
C PHE A 101 -11.40 8.74 -15.22
N PHE A 102 -10.67 8.51 -14.14
CA PHE A 102 -10.12 7.20 -13.80
C PHE A 102 -10.11 6.98 -12.29
N ILE A 103 -10.06 5.71 -11.89
CA ILE A 103 -9.96 5.31 -10.49
C ILE A 103 -8.58 4.72 -10.26
N VAL A 104 -7.96 5.10 -9.14
CA VAL A 104 -6.71 4.53 -8.65
C VAL A 104 -7.01 3.77 -7.37
N ASP A 105 -6.64 2.50 -7.37
CA ASP A 105 -6.74 1.59 -6.24
C ASP A 105 -5.67 0.51 -6.43
N PHE A 106 -4.87 0.25 -5.39
CA PHE A 106 -3.74 -0.69 -5.44
C PHE A 106 -3.98 -1.98 -4.66
N ASP A 107 -5.07 -2.06 -3.88
CA ASP A 107 -5.37 -3.20 -3.01
C ASP A 107 -6.60 -4.00 -3.46
N SER A 108 -7.29 -3.50 -4.49
CA SER A 108 -8.51 -4.09 -5.04
C SER A 108 -8.36 -4.53 -6.49
N THR A 109 -9.01 -5.65 -6.83
CA THR A 109 -9.11 -6.06 -8.24
C THR A 109 -10.15 -5.22 -8.97
N PRO A 110 -10.02 -5.01 -10.29
CA PRO A 110 -10.95 -4.22 -11.09
C PRO A 110 -12.43 -4.61 -10.89
N GLU A 111 -12.71 -5.91 -10.76
CA GLU A 111 -14.07 -6.45 -10.60
C GLU A 111 -14.74 -6.06 -9.27
N ASN A 112 -13.94 -5.68 -8.27
CA ASN A 112 -14.42 -5.24 -6.97
C ASN A 112 -14.67 -3.73 -6.89
N ILE A 113 -14.30 -2.98 -7.93
CA ILE A 113 -14.54 -1.54 -8.01
C ILE A 113 -15.92 -1.29 -8.62
N ARG A 114 -16.74 -0.49 -7.93
CA ARG A 114 -18.07 -0.09 -8.40
C ARG A 114 -18.19 1.43 -8.44
N ILE A 115 -18.82 1.93 -9.49
CA ILE A 115 -19.06 3.35 -9.70
C ILE A 115 -20.57 3.55 -9.80
N GLU A 116 -21.08 4.48 -9.00
CA GLU A 116 -22.48 4.85 -8.99
C GLU A 116 -22.63 6.35 -9.26
N VAL A 117 -23.62 6.69 -10.08
CA VAL A 117 -23.99 8.09 -10.33
C VAL A 117 -25.03 8.49 -9.30
N GLU A 118 -24.62 9.22 -8.26
CA GLU A 118 -25.55 9.65 -7.20
C GLU A 118 -26.56 10.70 -7.69
N LYS A 119 -26.15 11.55 -8.62
CA LYS A 119 -26.99 12.63 -9.13
C LYS A 119 -26.76 12.88 -10.61
N PHE A 120 -27.85 12.79 -11.37
CA PHE A 120 -27.85 13.18 -12.77
C PHE A 120 -27.75 14.70 -12.91
N PRO A 121 -26.95 15.20 -13.87
CA PRO A 121 -26.92 16.62 -14.20
C PRO A 121 -28.29 17.10 -14.67
N LYS A 122 -28.57 18.38 -14.43
CA LYS A 122 -29.90 19.00 -14.62
C LYS A 122 -30.36 19.05 -16.09
N TYR A 123 -29.47 18.80 -17.05
CA TYR A 123 -29.74 18.86 -18.49
C TYR A 123 -29.39 17.51 -19.15
N GLU A 124 -30.31 16.98 -19.96
CA GLU A 124 -30.61 15.53 -20.11
C GLU A 124 -29.78 14.70 -21.12
N TYR A 125 -28.45 14.69 -21.12
CA TYR A 125 -27.75 13.76 -22.03
C TYR A 125 -26.50 13.12 -21.44
N TYR A 126 -26.65 11.88 -20.91
CA TYR A 126 -25.53 10.94 -20.79
C TYR A 126 -25.95 9.55 -21.27
N LYS A 127 -25.06 8.94 -22.05
CA LYS A 127 -25.02 7.50 -22.27
C LYS A 127 -23.63 7.06 -21.82
N LEU A 128 -23.54 6.44 -20.65
CA LEU A 128 -22.30 5.82 -20.18
C LEU A 128 -21.99 4.65 -21.13
N PHE A 129 -21.03 4.85 -22.02
CA PHE A 129 -20.45 3.76 -22.79
C PHE A 129 -19.22 3.29 -22.03
N SER A 130 -19.36 2.11 -21.42
CA SER A 130 -18.33 1.23 -20.86
C SER A 130 -17.00 1.88 -20.48
N ILE A 131 -16.70 1.89 -19.18
CA ILE A 131 -15.34 2.08 -18.70
C ILE A 131 -14.57 0.82 -19.08
N LEU A 132 -13.67 0.94 -20.07
CA LEU A 132 -12.66 -0.08 -20.32
C LEU A 132 -11.63 0.05 -19.19
N GLN A 133 -11.74 -0.76 -18.14
CA GLN A 133 -10.60 -0.95 -17.25
C GLN A 133 -9.59 -1.81 -17.99
N ASN A 134 -8.35 -1.31 -18.09
CA ASN A 134 -7.26 -2.07 -18.68
C ASN A 134 -7.05 -3.35 -17.87
N SER A 135 -7.13 -4.48 -18.57
CA SER A 135 -6.53 -5.77 -18.19
C SER A 135 -5.00 -5.67 -18.14
#